data_AF-A0A4Y2CPV9-F1
#
_entry.id   AF-A0A4Y2CPV9-F1
#
_cell.length_a   1.000
_cell.length_b   1.000
_cell.length_c   1.000
_cell.angle_alpha   90.00
_cell.angle_beta   90.00
_cell.angle_gamma   90.00
#
_symmetry.space_group_name_H-M   'P 1'
#
loop_
_entity.id
_entity.type
_entity.pdbx_description
1 polymer ?
#
loop_
_entity_poly.entity_id
_entity_poly.type
_entity_poly.pdbx_seq_one_letter_code
_entity_poly.pdbx_strand_id
1 'polypeptide(L)'
;VLQGIPSDKLTDLMTIDNALEARFGDSHLTQFYRTELKTIRQKPGESLQVLAADVERLMSLAYAECPRDVLDSLAAQYFVDAIRDEDTQHATRFMDAKDLKSALAYSMKYEAAKTVSKTSRNVRSIEVEDGTGKVKDEKFDSLLKTLEKLLKSHVAGKKNTPRRNPNVTCWKCNKRGTFRGSAKQFLPTRKTNVWPSYGAKAAFSQ
;
A
#
# COMPACT_ATOMS: atom_id res chain seq x y z
N VAL A 1 1.29 31.90 -41.63
CA VAL A 1 1.89 30.75 -40.91
C VAL A 1 3.42 30.83 -40.89
N LEU A 2 4.07 30.95 -42.04
CA LEU A 2 5.55 31.03 -42.12
C LEU A 2 6.13 32.45 -41.89
N GLN A 3 5.30 33.44 -41.53
CA GLN A 3 5.71 34.85 -41.37
C GLN A 3 6.70 35.09 -40.21
N GLY A 4 6.82 34.15 -39.26
CA GLY A 4 7.79 34.21 -38.17
C GLY A 4 9.11 33.47 -38.46
N ILE A 5 9.23 32.81 -39.61
CA ILE A 5 10.44 32.08 -40.01
C ILE A 5 11.23 33.00 -40.96
N PRO A 6 12.51 33.29 -40.66
CA PRO A 6 13.31 34.14 -41.53
C PRO A 6 13.56 33.43 -42.88
N SER A 7 13.61 34.21 -43.95
CA SER A 7 13.53 33.71 -45.33
C SER A 7 14.67 32.76 -45.72
N ASP A 8 15.81 32.86 -45.06
CA ASP A 8 16.99 32.00 -45.21
C ASP A 8 16.80 30.59 -44.65
N LYS A 9 15.80 30.39 -43.78
CA LYS A 9 15.48 29.10 -43.15
C LYS A 9 14.21 28.45 -43.70
N LEU A 10 13.56 29.07 -44.69
CA LEU A 10 12.36 28.53 -45.36
C LEU A 10 12.68 27.37 -46.31
N THR A 11 13.94 27.01 -46.50
CA THR A 11 14.36 25.81 -47.24
C THR A 11 14.61 24.60 -46.35
N ASP A 12 14.71 24.81 -45.03
CA ASP A 12 14.91 23.73 -44.07
C ASP A 12 13.57 23.15 -43.62
N LEU A 13 13.28 21.94 -44.09
CA LEU A 13 12.03 21.24 -43.82
C LEU A 13 11.81 21.04 -42.32
N MET A 14 12.88 20.76 -41.56
CA MET A 14 12.78 20.56 -40.11
C MET A 14 12.41 21.85 -39.37
N THR A 15 12.86 23.00 -39.84
CA THR A 15 12.47 24.31 -39.28
C THR A 15 11.00 24.63 -39.58
N ILE A 16 10.51 24.26 -40.77
CA ILE A 16 9.10 24.43 -41.12
C ILE A 16 8.21 23.50 -40.28
N ASP A 17 8.55 22.22 -40.17
CA ASP A 17 7.79 21.23 -39.41
C ASP A 17 7.67 21.64 -37.93
N ASN A 18 8.78 21.99 -37.28
CA ASN A 18 8.76 22.45 -35.89
C ASN A 18 7.92 23.73 -35.70
N ALA A 19 7.93 24.65 -36.66
CA ALA A 19 7.15 25.89 -36.57
C ALA A 19 5.65 25.64 -36.78
N LEU A 20 5.30 24.69 -37.65
CA LEU A 20 3.94 24.23 -37.84
C LEU A 20 3.44 23.51 -36.59
N GLU A 21 4.24 22.60 -36.04
CA GLU A 21 3.92 21.85 -34.83
C GLU A 21 3.84 22.76 -33.59
N ALA A 22 4.69 23.77 -33.47
CA ALA A 22 4.58 24.74 -32.38
C ALA A 22 3.31 25.60 -32.44
N ARG A 23 2.69 25.75 -33.62
CA ARG A 23 1.53 26.62 -33.84
C ARG A 23 0.21 25.86 -33.97
N PHE A 24 0.25 24.67 -34.55
CA PHE A 24 -0.90 23.83 -34.87
C PHE A 24 -0.76 22.43 -34.29
N GLY A 25 0.36 22.10 -33.67
CA GLY A 25 0.56 20.81 -33.05
C GLY A 25 -0.41 20.62 -31.90
N ASP A 26 -1.00 19.43 -31.87
CA ASP A 26 -2.02 19.05 -30.91
C ASP A 26 -1.41 18.62 -29.56
N SER A 27 -0.17 18.99 -29.26
CA SER A 27 0.52 18.58 -28.03
C SER A 27 -0.28 18.92 -26.76
N HIS A 28 -0.86 20.13 -26.71
CA HIS A 28 -1.75 20.54 -25.61
C HIS A 28 -3.05 19.73 -25.56
N LEU A 29 -3.59 19.34 -26.72
CA LEU A 29 -4.80 18.53 -26.83
C LEU A 29 -4.53 17.08 -26.40
N THR A 30 -3.37 16.51 -26.76
CA THR A 30 -2.88 15.22 -26.29
C THR A 30 -2.74 15.20 -24.77
N GLN A 31 -2.21 16.28 -24.16
CA GLN A 31 -2.11 16.39 -22.70
C GLN A 31 -3.49 16.47 -22.02
N PHE A 32 -4.45 17.14 -22.66
CA PHE A 32 -5.84 17.17 -22.19
C PHE A 32 -6.42 15.75 -22.13
N TYR A 33 -6.32 14.95 -23.20
CA TYR A 33 -6.84 13.57 -23.21
C TYR A 33 -6.11 12.64 -22.23
N ARG A 34 -4.80 12.81 -22.03
CA ARG A 34 -4.05 12.10 -20.97
C ARG A 34 -4.58 12.42 -19.57
N THR A 35 -5.02 13.65 -19.36
CA THR A 35 -5.62 14.07 -18.08
C THR A 35 -7.01 13.47 -17.92
N GLU A 36 -7.80 13.48 -19.00
CA GLU A 36 -9.13 12.85 -19.03
C GLU A 36 -9.06 11.35 -18.69
N LEU A 37 -8.10 10.61 -19.27
CA LEU A 37 -7.82 9.21 -18.95
C LEU A 37 -7.54 8.97 -17.46
N LYS A 38 -6.77 9.83 -16.80
CA LYS A 38 -6.45 9.68 -15.36
C LYS A 38 -7.67 9.88 -14.46
N THR A 39 -8.63 10.67 -14.92
CA THR A 39 -9.84 11.00 -14.17
C THR A 39 -11.04 10.16 -14.55
N ILE A 40 -10.92 9.30 -15.57
CA ILE A 40 -12.05 8.51 -16.06
C ILE A 40 -12.54 7.55 -14.98
N ARG A 41 -13.86 7.51 -14.82
CA ARG A 41 -14.58 6.62 -13.91
C ARG A 41 -15.91 6.26 -14.53
N GLN A 42 -16.30 4.99 -14.41
CA GLN A 42 -17.58 4.48 -14.88
C GLN A 42 -18.73 5.24 -14.21
N LYS A 43 -19.61 5.81 -15.02
CA LYS A 43 -20.78 6.54 -14.53
C LYS A 43 -21.84 5.58 -13.97
N PRO A 44 -22.73 6.04 -13.08
CA PRO A 44 -23.87 5.25 -12.65
C PRO A 44 -24.75 4.79 -13.80
N GLY A 45 -24.93 3.46 -13.95
CA GLY A 45 -25.74 2.86 -15.01
C GLY A 45 -25.05 2.77 -16.37
N GLU A 46 -23.81 3.24 -16.50
CA GLU A 46 -23.02 3.07 -17.72
C GLU A 46 -22.56 1.62 -17.87
N SER A 47 -22.73 1.05 -19.06
CA SER A 47 -22.25 -0.29 -19.35
C SER A 47 -20.72 -0.34 -19.47
N LEU A 48 -20.12 -1.48 -19.15
CA LEU A 48 -18.68 -1.69 -19.31
C LEU A 48 -18.21 -1.48 -20.77
N GLN A 49 -19.07 -1.74 -21.74
CA GLN A 49 -18.77 -1.57 -23.17
C GLN A 49 -18.62 -0.09 -23.53
N VAL A 50 -19.50 0.77 -23.01
CA VAL A 50 -19.42 2.22 -23.22
C VAL A 50 -18.16 2.78 -22.59
N LEU A 51 -17.86 2.38 -21.36
CA LEU A 51 -16.60 2.75 -20.69
C LEU A 51 -15.37 2.31 -21.50
N ALA A 52 -15.35 1.07 -21.99
CA ALA A 52 -14.24 0.56 -22.78
C ALA A 52 -14.07 1.32 -24.10
N ALA A 53 -15.16 1.67 -24.78
CA ALA A 53 -15.12 2.48 -25.99
C ALA A 53 -14.56 3.89 -25.72
N ASP A 54 -14.94 4.52 -24.60
CA ASP A 54 -14.39 5.81 -24.20
C ASP A 54 -12.89 5.73 -23.87
N VAL A 55 -12.45 4.67 -23.17
CA VAL A 55 -11.03 4.41 -22.92
C VAL A 55 -10.27 4.23 -24.23
N GLU A 56 -10.76 3.40 -25.16
CA GLU A 56 -10.10 3.17 -26.46
C GLU A 56 -10.00 4.45 -27.29
N ARG A 57 -11.08 5.24 -27.34
CA ARG A 57 -11.09 6.55 -27.99
C ARG A 57 -10.04 7.47 -27.39
N LEU A 58 -10.02 7.62 -26.06
CA LEU A 58 -9.06 8.49 -25.38
C LEU A 58 -7.62 8.00 -25.53
N MET A 59 -7.37 6.69 -25.49
CA MET A 59 -6.05 6.11 -25.73
C MET A 59 -5.52 6.46 -27.12
N SER A 60 -6.38 6.36 -28.14
CA SER A 60 -6.03 6.70 -29.53
C SER A 60 -5.69 8.18 -29.69
N LEU A 61 -6.31 9.06 -28.90
CA LEU A 61 -6.08 10.50 -28.93
C LEU A 61 -4.89 10.95 -28.06
N ALA A 62 -4.68 10.29 -26.92
CA ALA A 62 -3.66 10.64 -25.92
C ALA A 62 -2.26 10.07 -26.25
N TYR A 63 -2.22 9.01 -27.05
CA TYR A 63 -1.02 8.22 -27.31
C TYR A 63 -0.96 7.71 -28.76
N ALA A 64 -1.32 8.57 -29.73
CA ALA A 64 -1.36 8.21 -31.16
C ALA A 64 -0.04 7.64 -31.72
N GLU A 65 1.10 8.07 -31.17
CA GLU A 65 2.44 7.65 -31.62
C GLU A 65 2.99 6.42 -30.89
N CYS A 66 2.25 5.89 -29.91
CA CYS A 66 2.72 4.79 -29.08
C CYS A 66 2.50 3.42 -29.76
N PRO A 67 3.45 2.47 -29.66
CA PRO A 67 3.27 1.10 -30.15
C PRO A 67 2.00 0.43 -29.59
N ARG A 68 1.33 -0.37 -30.43
CA ARG A 68 0.01 -0.93 -30.10
C ARG A 68 0.03 -1.89 -28.91
N ASP A 69 1.09 -2.67 -28.76
CA ASP A 69 1.29 -3.60 -27.65
C ASP A 69 1.36 -2.88 -26.29
N VAL A 70 2.03 -1.73 -26.25
CA VAL A 70 2.07 -0.86 -25.06
C VAL A 70 0.69 -0.24 -24.81
N LEU A 71 0.02 0.22 -25.87
CA LEU A 71 -1.33 0.80 -25.76
C LEU A 71 -2.35 -0.19 -25.22
N ASP A 72 -2.35 -1.44 -25.68
CA ASP A 72 -3.34 -2.44 -25.31
C ASP A 72 -3.27 -2.77 -23.80
N SER A 73 -2.07 -2.93 -23.26
CA SER A 73 -1.85 -3.16 -21.83
C SER A 73 -2.20 -1.94 -20.97
N LEU A 74 -1.83 -0.74 -21.42
CA LEU A 74 -2.17 0.51 -20.74
C LEU A 74 -3.68 0.78 -20.76
N ALA A 75 -4.35 0.48 -21.87
CA ALA A 75 -5.80 0.60 -22.01
C ALA A 75 -6.53 -0.36 -21.07
N ALA A 76 -6.07 -1.60 -20.96
CA ALA A 76 -6.60 -2.56 -20.00
C ALA A 76 -6.49 -2.02 -18.56
N GLN A 77 -5.34 -1.46 -18.19
CA GLN A 77 -5.13 -0.90 -16.85
C GLN A 77 -6.09 0.27 -16.56
N TYR A 78 -6.17 1.26 -17.45
CA TYR A 78 -7.09 2.39 -17.28
C TYR A 78 -8.56 1.95 -17.21
N PHE A 79 -8.95 1.00 -18.07
CA PHE A 79 -10.30 0.44 -18.04
C PHE A 79 -10.60 -0.19 -16.67
N VAL A 80 -9.72 -1.06 -16.18
CA VAL A 80 -9.92 -1.75 -14.91
C VAL A 80 -9.97 -0.76 -13.74
N ASP A 81 -9.08 0.24 -13.72
CA ASP A 81 -9.07 1.28 -12.69
C ASP A 81 -10.31 2.18 -12.72
N ALA A 82 -10.92 2.34 -13.90
CA ALA A 82 -12.12 3.12 -14.08
C ALA A 82 -13.42 2.40 -13.69
N ILE A 83 -13.42 1.05 -13.60
CA ILE A 83 -14.59 0.26 -13.16
C ILE A 83 -15.03 0.72 -11.76
N ARG A 84 -16.34 0.92 -11.60
CA ARG A 84 -16.93 1.40 -10.35
C ARG A 84 -17.32 0.30 -9.38
N ASP A 85 -17.75 -0.87 -9.85
CA ASP A 85 -18.06 -2.02 -8.99
C ASP A 85 -16.75 -2.65 -8.49
N GLU A 86 -16.48 -2.54 -7.19
CA GLU A 86 -15.21 -2.96 -6.58
C GLU A 86 -14.93 -4.45 -6.77
N ASP A 87 -15.94 -5.33 -6.61
CA ASP A 87 -15.77 -6.77 -6.83
C ASP A 87 -15.35 -7.07 -8.28
N THR A 88 -16.01 -6.44 -9.25
CA THR A 88 -15.70 -6.62 -10.68
C THR A 88 -14.33 -6.05 -11.01
N GLN A 89 -13.98 -4.90 -10.44
CA GLN A 89 -12.66 -4.32 -10.57
C GLN A 89 -11.58 -5.28 -10.03
N HIS A 90 -11.72 -5.77 -8.79
CA HIS A 90 -10.74 -6.68 -8.19
C HIS A 90 -10.64 -8.01 -8.91
N ALA A 91 -11.77 -8.61 -9.31
CA ALA A 91 -11.77 -9.84 -10.09
C ALA A 91 -11.08 -9.65 -11.44
N THR A 92 -11.31 -8.52 -12.11
CA THR A 92 -10.67 -8.23 -13.40
C THR A 92 -9.17 -7.95 -13.22
N ARG A 93 -8.75 -7.23 -12.17
CA ARG A 93 -7.32 -7.04 -11.84
C ARG A 93 -6.61 -8.37 -11.65
N PHE A 94 -7.25 -9.35 -10.99
CA PHE A 94 -6.66 -10.66 -10.73
C PHE A 94 -6.40 -11.49 -12.00
N MET A 95 -7.08 -11.17 -13.11
CA MET A 95 -6.91 -11.90 -14.36
C MET A 95 -5.67 -11.51 -15.17
N ASP A 96 -4.92 -10.48 -14.76
CA ASP A 96 -3.73 -9.96 -15.47
C ASP A 96 -3.98 -9.82 -16.98
N ALA A 97 -5.07 -9.14 -17.34
CA ALA A 97 -5.48 -8.95 -18.73
C ALA A 97 -4.43 -8.15 -19.52
N LYS A 98 -4.00 -8.69 -20.67
CA LYS A 98 -2.94 -8.10 -21.52
C LYS A 98 -3.46 -7.03 -22.48
N ASP A 99 -4.76 -7.05 -22.75
CA ASP A 99 -5.42 -6.17 -23.70
C ASP A 99 -6.81 -5.78 -23.22
N LEU A 100 -7.28 -4.61 -23.65
CA LEU A 100 -8.58 -4.05 -23.28
C LEU A 100 -9.74 -4.99 -23.58
N LYS A 101 -9.68 -5.72 -24.70
CA LYS A 101 -10.75 -6.62 -25.13
C LYS A 101 -10.87 -7.83 -24.20
N SER A 102 -9.75 -8.41 -23.79
CA SER A 102 -9.69 -9.48 -22.80
C SER A 102 -10.19 -9.01 -21.44
N ALA A 103 -9.80 -7.82 -20.99
CA ALA A 103 -10.29 -7.22 -19.74
C ALA A 103 -11.81 -7.04 -19.77
N LEU A 104 -12.35 -6.39 -20.80
CA LEU A 104 -13.78 -6.19 -21.00
C LEU A 104 -14.56 -7.51 -21.02
N ALA A 105 -14.09 -8.47 -21.82
CA ALA A 105 -14.75 -9.77 -21.95
C ALA A 105 -14.81 -10.52 -20.61
N TYR A 106 -13.74 -10.46 -19.82
CA TYR A 106 -13.73 -11.06 -18.49
C TYR A 106 -14.67 -10.33 -17.53
N SER A 107 -14.58 -8.99 -17.44
CA SER A 107 -15.45 -8.20 -16.56
C SER A 107 -16.93 -8.46 -16.84
N MET A 108 -17.33 -8.53 -18.12
CA MET A 108 -18.70 -8.87 -18.50
C MET A 108 -19.11 -10.28 -18.07
N LYS A 109 -18.22 -11.28 -18.24
CA LYS A 109 -18.48 -12.65 -17.78
C LYS A 109 -18.63 -12.71 -16.26
N TYR A 110 -17.81 -11.96 -15.55
CA TYR A 110 -17.87 -11.86 -14.09
C TYR A 110 -19.19 -11.23 -13.63
N GLU A 111 -19.62 -10.11 -14.23
CA GLU A 111 -20.91 -9.49 -13.93
C GLU A 111 -22.08 -10.45 -14.17
N ALA A 112 -22.07 -11.19 -15.29
CA ALA A 112 -23.08 -12.20 -15.58
C ALA A 112 -23.07 -13.38 -14.59
N ALA A 113 -21.89 -13.85 -14.16
CA ALA A 113 -21.78 -14.90 -13.15
C ALA A 113 -22.21 -14.41 -11.75
N LYS A 114 -21.93 -13.14 -11.44
CA LYS A 114 -22.29 -12.49 -10.18
C LYS A 114 -23.80 -12.34 -10.03
N THR A 115 -24.55 -12.03 -11.09
CA THR A 115 -26.03 -11.98 -11.03
C THR A 115 -26.65 -13.35 -10.77
N VAL A 116 -26.12 -14.42 -11.38
CA VAL A 116 -26.56 -15.81 -11.12
C VAL A 116 -26.26 -16.22 -9.68
N SER A 117 -25.07 -15.88 -9.17
CA SER A 117 -24.66 -16.22 -7.79
C SER A 117 -25.46 -15.49 -6.72
N LYS A 118 -25.87 -14.23 -6.98
CA LYS A 118 -26.79 -13.49 -6.11
C LYS A 118 -28.18 -14.12 -6.11
N THR A 119 -28.63 -14.63 -7.25
CA THR A 119 -29.94 -15.30 -7.38
C THR A 119 -29.96 -16.68 -6.71
N SER A 120 -28.88 -17.45 -6.81
CA SER A 120 -28.77 -18.77 -6.15
C SER A 120 -28.58 -18.68 -4.64
N ARG A 121 -27.91 -17.63 -4.15
CA ARG A 121 -27.79 -17.34 -2.71
C ARG A 121 -29.13 -16.98 -2.07
N ASN A 122 -30.11 -16.45 -2.81
CA ASN A 122 -31.46 -16.21 -2.28
C ASN A 122 -32.24 -17.50 -1.92
N VAL A 123 -31.69 -18.69 -2.15
CA VAL A 123 -32.29 -19.99 -1.72
C VAL A 123 -31.84 -20.42 -0.31
N ARG A 124 -30.76 -19.87 0.24
CA ARG A 124 -30.37 -19.89 1.67
C ARG A 124 -29.01 -19.20 1.83
N SER A 125 -28.97 -17.87 1.77
CA SER A 125 -27.78 -17.14 2.14
C SER A 125 -27.80 -16.93 3.65
N ILE A 126 -26.78 -17.45 4.32
CA ILE A 126 -26.28 -16.76 5.50
C ILE A 126 -25.76 -15.42 4.98
N GLU A 127 -26.46 -14.35 5.31
CA GLU A 127 -25.94 -13.00 5.21
C GLU A 127 -24.67 -12.96 6.07
N VAL A 128 -23.50 -13.00 5.44
CA VAL A 128 -22.34 -12.40 6.07
C VAL A 128 -22.53 -10.92 5.80
N GLU A 129 -23.20 -10.24 6.73
CA GLU A 129 -23.07 -8.80 6.84
C GLU A 129 -21.56 -8.51 6.83
N ASP A 130 -21.10 -7.71 5.86
CA ASP A 130 -19.83 -7.02 5.99
C ASP A 130 -20.02 -5.90 7.02
N GLY A 131 -20.32 -6.34 8.24
CA GLY A 131 -20.33 -5.52 9.40
C GLY A 131 -18.88 -5.28 9.74
N THR A 132 -18.48 -4.03 9.64
CA THR A 132 -17.59 -3.41 10.61
C THR A 132 -18.22 -3.41 12.03
N GLY A 133 -18.97 -4.46 12.38
CA GLY A 133 -19.50 -4.78 13.67
C GLY A 133 -18.55 -5.78 14.28
N LYS A 134 -17.85 -5.34 15.32
CA LYS A 134 -16.95 -6.15 16.14
C LYS A 134 -17.72 -7.33 16.74
N VAL A 135 -17.91 -8.42 15.99
CA VAL A 135 -18.23 -9.72 16.57
C VAL A 135 -16.93 -10.20 17.18
N LYS A 136 -16.65 -9.70 18.39
CA LYS A 136 -15.65 -10.32 19.26
C LYS A 136 -16.23 -11.68 19.61
N ASP A 137 -15.80 -12.68 18.88
CA ASP A 137 -16.08 -14.07 19.19
C ASP A 137 -15.75 -14.28 20.68
N GLU A 138 -16.68 -14.85 21.46
CA GLU A 138 -16.48 -15.09 22.90
C GLU A 138 -15.19 -15.87 23.15
N LYS A 139 -14.81 -16.70 22.16
CA LYS A 139 -13.55 -17.42 22.13
C LYS A 139 -12.36 -16.48 22.03
N PHE A 140 -12.43 -15.45 21.20
CA PHE A 140 -11.39 -14.41 21.07
C PHE A 140 -11.27 -13.58 22.35
N ASP A 141 -12.38 -13.22 22.98
CA ASP A 141 -12.38 -12.51 24.27
C ASP A 141 -11.86 -13.40 25.41
N SER A 142 -12.11 -14.71 25.38
CA SER A 142 -11.53 -15.67 26.33
C SER A 142 -10.01 -15.78 26.19
N LEU A 143 -9.50 -15.72 24.95
CA LEU A 143 -8.07 -15.71 24.66
C LEU A 143 -7.42 -14.41 25.15
N LEU A 144 -8.05 -13.26 24.88
CA LEU A 144 -7.57 -11.97 25.37
C LEU A 144 -7.54 -11.91 26.91
N LYS A 145 -8.57 -12.41 27.59
CA LYS A 145 -8.57 -12.53 29.07
C LYS A 145 -7.47 -13.45 29.60
N THR A 146 -7.19 -14.54 28.89
CA THR A 146 -6.12 -15.47 29.27
C THR A 146 -4.74 -14.81 29.13
N LEU A 147 -4.51 -14.11 28.02
CA LEU A 147 -3.28 -13.35 27.80
C LEU A 147 -3.10 -12.23 28.83
N GLU A 148 -4.17 -11.51 29.17
CA GLU A 148 -4.12 -10.45 30.18
C GLU A 148 -3.79 -11.01 31.57
N LYS A 149 -4.36 -12.17 31.95
CA LYS A 149 -4.00 -12.88 33.20
C LYS A 149 -2.54 -13.31 33.21
N LEU A 150 -2.04 -13.86 32.11
CA LEU A 150 -0.63 -14.25 31.98
C LEU A 150 0.29 -13.03 32.12
N LEU A 151 -0.06 -11.90 31.50
CA LEU A 151 0.71 -10.67 31.60
C LEU A 151 0.76 -10.14 33.04
N LYS A 152 -0.39 -10.11 33.73
CA LYS A 152 -0.48 -9.70 35.13
C LYS A 152 0.33 -10.61 36.06
N SER A 153 0.32 -11.92 35.82
CA SER A 153 1.17 -12.86 36.56
C SER A 153 2.67 -12.68 36.27
N HIS A 154 3.04 -12.35 35.03
CA HIS A 154 4.44 -12.12 34.67
C HIS A 154 4.99 -10.80 35.25
N VAL A 155 4.16 -9.74 35.32
CA VAL A 155 4.54 -8.46 35.94
C VAL A 155 4.58 -8.57 37.47
N ALA A 156 3.67 -9.34 38.09
CA ALA A 156 3.67 -9.59 39.53
C ALA A 156 4.78 -10.57 39.98
N GLY A 157 5.28 -11.41 39.08
CA GLY A 157 6.31 -12.43 39.36
C GLY A 157 7.77 -11.98 39.15
N LYS A 158 8.00 -10.82 38.50
CA LYS A 158 9.36 -10.27 38.31
C LYS A 158 9.70 -9.22 39.37
N LYS A 159 9.57 -9.59 40.65
CA LYS A 159 10.44 -9.01 41.67
C LYS A 159 11.79 -9.65 41.46
N ASN A 160 12.76 -8.88 40.95
CA ASN A 160 14.17 -9.26 41.04
C ASN A 160 14.56 -9.32 42.52
N THR A 161 14.18 -10.38 43.22
CA THR A 161 14.81 -10.74 44.49
C THR A 161 16.19 -11.25 44.14
N PRO A 162 17.29 -10.62 44.63
CA PRO A 162 18.59 -11.22 44.51
C PRO A 162 18.51 -12.59 45.18
N ARG A 163 18.71 -13.65 44.39
CA ARG A 163 18.72 -15.03 44.88
C ARG A 163 19.89 -15.16 45.85
N ARG A 164 19.65 -14.96 47.16
CA ARG A 164 20.67 -15.09 48.20
C ARG A 164 20.96 -16.57 48.40
N ASN A 165 22.03 -17.04 47.75
CA ASN A 165 22.61 -18.35 48.04
C ASN A 165 23.21 -18.32 49.46
N PRO A 166 22.79 -19.19 50.40
CA PRO A 166 23.32 -19.22 51.77
C PRO A 166 24.80 -19.64 51.86
N ASN A 167 25.38 -20.16 50.79
CA ASN A 167 26.74 -20.71 50.75
C ASN A 167 27.78 -19.79 50.09
N VAL A 168 27.55 -18.48 50.04
CA VAL A 168 28.59 -17.54 49.57
C VAL A 168 29.52 -17.21 50.73
N THR A 169 30.77 -17.68 50.66
CA THR A 169 31.86 -17.17 51.49
C THR A 169 32.24 -15.76 51.03
N CYS A 170 32.34 -14.82 51.97
CA CYS A 170 32.88 -13.50 51.67
C CYS A 170 34.38 -13.65 51.37
N TRP A 171 34.79 -13.37 50.13
CA TRP A 171 36.18 -13.51 49.68
C TRP A 171 37.19 -12.59 50.40
N LYS A 172 36.72 -11.62 51.19
CA LYS A 172 37.58 -10.72 51.98
C LYS A 172 37.82 -11.17 53.43
N CYS A 173 37.01 -12.09 53.97
CA CYS A 173 37.15 -12.53 55.37
C CYS A 173 36.88 -14.02 55.64
N ASN A 174 36.59 -14.82 54.60
CA ASN A 174 36.52 -16.28 54.58
C ASN A 174 35.86 -16.99 55.78
N LYS A 175 34.79 -16.42 56.34
CA LYS A 175 33.89 -17.09 57.31
C LYS A 175 32.48 -17.21 56.72
N ARG A 176 31.78 -18.30 57.08
CA ARG A 176 30.37 -18.53 56.73
C ARG A 176 29.46 -17.90 57.78
N GLY A 177 28.61 -16.97 57.37
CA GLY A 177 27.65 -16.29 58.24
C GLY A 177 26.70 -15.37 57.46
N THR A 178 25.48 -15.23 57.97
CA THR A 178 24.37 -14.51 57.31
C THR A 178 24.59 -12.99 57.38
N PHE A 179 24.63 -12.32 56.23
CA PHE A 179 24.72 -10.86 56.16
C PHE A 179 23.43 -10.21 56.67
N ARG A 180 23.38 -9.83 57.96
CA ARG A 180 22.30 -8.98 58.50
C ARG A 180 22.54 -7.55 58.01
N GLY A 181 21.77 -7.14 57.01
CA GLY A 181 21.64 -5.74 56.64
C GLY A 181 20.79 -5.01 57.67
N SER A 182 21.43 -4.47 58.71
CA SER A 182 20.85 -3.37 59.50
C SER A 182 21.10 -2.08 58.73
N ALA A 183 20.07 -1.62 58.01
CA ALA A 183 20.06 -0.29 57.43
C ALA A 183 20.06 0.76 58.56
N LYS A 184 21.24 1.30 58.88
CA LYS A 184 21.33 2.62 59.51
C LYS A 184 21.35 3.66 58.39
N GLN A 185 20.41 4.59 58.46
CA GLN A 185 20.27 5.74 57.56
C GLN A 185 21.60 6.47 57.36
N PHE A 186 22.01 6.62 56.11
CA PHE A 186 22.83 7.74 55.69
C PHE A 186 22.16 8.38 54.46
N LEU A 187 21.80 9.65 54.62
CA LEU A 187 21.13 10.50 53.63
C LEU A 187 22.10 10.91 52.48
N PRO A 188 21.58 11.47 51.37
CA PRO A 188 22.09 11.25 50.03
C PRO A 188 23.02 12.36 49.55
N THR A 189 23.93 12.04 48.63
CA THR A 189 24.62 13.06 47.83
C THR A 189 24.46 12.82 46.34
N ARG A 190 23.88 13.85 45.72
CA ARG A 190 23.68 14.11 44.28
C ARG A 190 24.87 13.67 43.42
N LYS A 191 24.58 13.15 42.21
CA LYS A 191 24.95 13.79 40.91
C LYS A 191 24.53 12.94 39.70
N THR A 192 23.59 13.52 38.94
CA THR A 192 23.49 13.60 37.47
C THR A 192 23.85 12.38 36.60
N ASN A 193 22.81 11.84 35.95
CA ASN A 193 22.89 10.96 34.80
C ASN A 193 23.47 11.70 33.59
N VAL A 194 24.55 11.16 33.01
CA VAL A 194 24.92 11.40 31.61
C VAL A 194 25.27 10.03 31.03
N TRP A 195 24.50 9.59 30.04
CA TRP A 195 24.74 8.37 29.26
C TRP A 195 25.72 8.67 28.11
N PRO A 196 26.67 7.78 27.81
CA PRO A 196 27.24 7.71 26.48
C PRO A 196 26.80 6.43 25.75
N SER A 197 26.24 6.65 24.56
CA SER A 197 25.98 5.70 23.48
C SER A 197 27.20 4.87 23.09
N TYR A 198 27.00 3.55 22.90
CA TYR A 198 28.02 2.67 22.36
C TYR A 198 28.13 2.81 20.84
N GLY A 199 29.27 3.31 20.37
CA GLY A 199 29.74 3.15 18.99
C GLY A 199 30.91 2.16 18.98
N ALA A 200 30.79 1.08 18.20
CA ALA A 200 31.86 0.13 17.98
C ALA A 200 32.86 0.66 16.92
N LYS A 201 34.15 0.66 17.25
CA LYS A 201 35.26 0.79 16.29
C LYS A 201 36.16 -0.42 16.43
N ALA A 202 36.27 -1.20 15.36
CA ALA A 202 37.28 -2.23 15.19
C ALA A 202 38.64 -1.57 14.93
N ALA A 203 39.68 -2.10 15.58
CA ALA A 203 41.06 -1.65 15.46
C ALA A 203 41.76 -2.35 14.28
N PHE A 204 42.42 -1.56 13.43
CA PHE A 204 43.57 -1.98 12.62
C PHE A 204 44.80 -1.34 13.27
N SER A 205 45.86 -2.13 13.46
CA SER A 205 47.21 -1.61 13.63
C SER A 205 48.17 -2.48 12.82
N GLN A 206 48.88 -1.76 11.94
CA GLN A 206 50.13 -2.01 11.21
C GLN A 206 50.66 -3.44 11.06
#